data_AF-A0A2D9SZL8-F1
#
_entry.id   AF-A0A2D9SZL8-F1
#
_cell.length_a   1.000
_cell.length_b   1.000
_cell.length_c   1.000
_cell.angle_alpha   90.00
_cell.angle_beta   90.00
_cell.angle_gamma   90.00
#
_symmetry.space_group_name_H-M   'P 1'
#
loop_
_entity.id
_entity.type
_entity.pdbx_description
1 polymer ?
#
loop_
_entity_poly.entity_id
_entity_poly.type
_entity_poly.pdbx_seq_one_letter_code
_entity_poly.pdbx_strand_id
1 'polypeptide(L)'
;MRLEELQPDFWPAMDEVAGNQTGGVAMNLVWALWQGSQRMAPCADGEVTYDQCFTVPGNVDAAIAAWSARSLAVTAVVYGVPPWARVGNTGCSPVAPGFDIFCAPDDAADYARFAGMLAQRYDGQSGHGRVADFVIHNEVNANDWYDVGCGQGAACDTDHWVRTYAADYAAAYDAITREQPTARPYISFEHHFATSFDAPAGNPTRLSVQTFLTRLAPLLGEREWRIAYHPYPPDLFSPVFGADDWCRVTYGNLGILLGWLHATFPGDPHAHQVHLTESGINSGTGSSEGQQASAVCDTFRNVLGTPGVEAYVYHRMQDNPAEGGLQLGLARADGSRKPAWSVWALANRADLSPPMLSCGFEHLPYTRLVRSAHPSRGHWASSRLPPAGFVAEQAWYLPRAAEPGTRLLFACTIGGHSFLTLEPGCEGQRPEGPVGYVHEAPGDGRVPLYRCSVAAGADHFVSTSPTCEGQTVEQLLGYALPAP
;
A
#
# COMPACT_ATOMS: atom_id res chain seq x y z
N MET A 1 3.38 7.23 15.62
CA MET A 1 3.15 6.33 14.47
C MET A 1 4.25 6.60 13.46
N ARG A 2 5.01 5.58 13.05
CA ARG A 2 6.06 5.71 12.01
C ARG A 2 5.55 5.00 10.76
N LEU A 3 4.92 5.75 9.87
CA LEU A 3 4.34 5.22 8.64
C LEU A 3 5.38 5.12 7.52
N GLU A 4 6.41 5.96 7.56
CA GLU A 4 7.48 6.03 6.56
C GLU A 4 8.42 4.82 6.66
N GLU A 5 8.53 4.08 5.57
CA GLU A 5 9.39 2.91 5.40
C GLU A 5 10.17 3.00 4.07
N LEU A 6 11.15 2.12 3.88
CA LEU A 6 12.00 2.13 2.69
C LEU A 6 12.33 0.72 2.22
N GLN A 7 12.36 0.49 0.90
CA GLN A 7 13.08 -0.65 0.36
C GLN A 7 14.58 -0.29 0.28
N PRO A 8 15.44 -0.87 1.13
CA PRO A 8 16.76 -0.31 1.40
C PRO A 8 17.85 -0.81 0.44
N ASP A 9 17.60 -1.80 -0.42
CA ASP A 9 18.56 -2.26 -1.44
C ASP A 9 19.94 -2.69 -0.91
N PHE A 10 19.98 -3.26 0.29
CA PHE A 10 21.24 -3.55 1.02
C PHE A 10 22.15 -2.32 1.17
N TRP A 11 21.55 -1.13 1.31
CA TRP A 11 22.28 0.13 1.47
C TRP A 11 23.30 0.05 2.61
N PRO A 12 24.58 0.35 2.34
CA PRO A 12 25.64 0.13 3.32
C PRO A 12 25.54 1.06 4.54
N ALA A 13 25.07 2.30 4.35
CA ALA A 13 24.92 3.26 5.44
C ALA A 13 23.54 3.11 6.13
N MET A 14 23.31 1.96 6.77
CA MET A 14 22.02 1.62 7.41
C MET A 14 21.56 2.65 8.44
N ASP A 15 22.49 3.30 9.13
CA ASP A 15 22.20 4.32 10.14
C ASP A 15 21.63 5.60 9.53
N GLU A 16 21.89 5.89 8.25
CA GLU A 16 21.25 7.00 7.54
C GLU A 16 19.77 6.72 7.26
N VAL A 17 19.38 5.45 7.14
CA VAL A 17 17.97 5.07 7.02
C VAL A 17 17.32 5.07 8.40
N ALA A 18 17.89 4.34 9.36
CA ALA A 18 17.31 4.22 10.70
C ALA A 18 17.29 5.55 11.48
N GLY A 19 18.27 6.43 11.26
CA GLY A 19 18.41 7.71 11.96
C GLY A 19 17.42 8.81 11.53
N ASN A 20 16.60 8.57 10.51
CA ASN A 20 15.65 9.55 9.96
C ASN A 20 14.18 9.24 10.29
N GLN A 21 13.92 8.63 11.46
CA GLN A 21 12.57 8.27 11.94
C GLN A 21 11.78 7.26 11.09
N THR A 22 12.47 6.53 10.21
CA THR A 22 11.95 5.35 9.51
C THR A 22 11.30 4.37 10.50
N GLY A 23 10.13 3.85 10.13
CA GLY A 23 9.37 2.85 10.90
C GLY A 23 9.78 1.41 10.59
N GLY A 24 10.18 1.16 9.34
CA GLY A 24 10.46 -0.17 8.85
C GLY A 24 11.18 -0.18 7.51
N VAL A 25 11.52 -1.38 7.06
CA VAL A 25 12.10 -1.64 5.74
C VAL A 25 11.42 -2.83 5.08
N ALA A 26 11.39 -2.83 3.75
CA ALA A 26 10.94 -3.97 2.97
C ALA A 26 12.11 -4.73 2.34
N MET A 27 12.04 -6.06 2.31
CA MET A 27 13.06 -6.91 1.71
C MET A 27 12.43 -8.05 0.89
N ASN A 28 12.96 -8.27 -0.31
CA ASN A 28 12.55 -9.38 -1.17
C ASN A 28 13.23 -10.69 -0.73
N LEU A 29 12.45 -11.69 -0.34
CA LEU A 29 12.91 -13.01 0.08
C LEU A 29 12.50 -14.04 -0.98
N VAL A 30 13.42 -14.28 -1.92
CA VAL A 30 13.19 -15.05 -3.15
C VAL A 30 13.49 -16.54 -2.92
N TRP A 31 12.47 -17.39 -2.78
CA TRP A 31 12.55 -18.81 -2.43
C TRP A 31 13.61 -19.61 -3.23
N ALA A 32 13.73 -19.36 -4.53
CA ALA A 32 14.71 -19.99 -5.41
C ALA A 32 16.17 -19.78 -4.98
N LEU A 33 16.46 -18.70 -4.25
CA LEU A 33 17.79 -18.43 -3.69
C LEU A 33 18.06 -19.17 -2.37
N TRP A 34 17.01 -19.68 -1.73
CA TRP A 34 17.08 -20.39 -0.44
C TRP A 34 16.97 -21.89 -0.61
N GLN A 35 16.39 -22.36 -1.72
CA GLN A 35 16.12 -23.78 -1.91
C GLN A 35 16.24 -24.21 -3.38
N GLY A 36 17.48 -24.42 -3.84
CA GLY A 36 17.75 -24.86 -5.21
C GLY A 36 17.28 -26.29 -5.53
N SER A 37 17.05 -27.13 -4.52
CA SER A 37 16.49 -28.49 -4.68
C SER A 37 15.69 -28.90 -3.44
N GLN A 38 14.69 -29.76 -3.62
CA GLN A 38 13.95 -30.36 -2.51
C GLN A 38 14.82 -31.41 -1.82
N ARG A 39 15.14 -31.19 -0.55
CA ARG A 39 15.88 -32.15 0.28
C ARG A 39 15.24 -32.24 1.65
N MET A 40 14.96 -33.47 2.07
CA MET A 40 14.52 -33.76 3.43
C MET A 40 15.72 -33.78 4.38
N ALA A 41 15.46 -33.59 5.68
CA ALA A 41 16.46 -33.77 6.72
C ALA A 41 17.10 -35.18 6.66
N PRO A 42 18.37 -35.35 7.06
CA PRO A 42 19.24 -34.35 7.71
C PRO A 42 19.82 -33.33 6.72
N CYS A 43 19.90 -32.08 7.17
CA CYS A 43 20.44 -30.97 6.38
C CYS A 43 21.97 -30.85 6.52
N ALA A 44 22.61 -30.23 5.54
CA ALA A 44 24.05 -30.02 5.57
C ALA A 44 24.43 -28.95 6.61
N ASP A 45 25.71 -28.91 6.98
CA ASP A 45 26.24 -27.89 7.88
C ASP A 45 25.98 -26.48 7.32
N GLY A 46 25.37 -25.61 8.14
CA GLY A 46 25.00 -24.24 7.74
C GLY A 46 23.61 -24.10 7.11
N GLU A 47 22.88 -25.19 6.94
CA GLU A 47 21.48 -25.16 6.51
C GLU A 47 20.51 -25.15 7.69
N VAL A 48 19.31 -24.63 7.45
CA VAL A 48 18.22 -24.67 8.42
C VAL A 48 17.21 -25.75 8.03
N THR A 49 16.68 -26.43 9.04
CA THR A 49 15.68 -27.50 8.86
C THR A 49 14.30 -26.98 9.24
N TYR A 50 13.34 -27.10 8.33
CA TYR A 50 11.92 -26.89 8.59
C TYR A 50 11.12 -27.86 7.68
N ASP A 51 10.97 -29.10 8.14
CA ASP A 51 10.62 -30.31 7.37
C ASP A 51 11.59 -30.68 6.24
N GLN A 52 12.06 -29.68 5.49
CA GLN A 52 13.05 -29.71 4.43
C GLN A 52 14.24 -28.81 4.76
N CYS A 53 15.28 -28.91 3.95
CA CYS A 53 16.52 -28.16 4.10
C CYS A 53 16.50 -26.87 3.28
N PHE A 54 16.87 -25.77 3.92
CA PHE A 54 17.01 -24.45 3.29
C PHE A 54 18.42 -23.90 3.52
N THR A 55 19.00 -23.33 2.47
CA THR A 55 20.20 -22.53 2.56
C THR A 55 19.81 -21.10 2.93
N VAL A 56 20.49 -20.52 3.93
CA VAL A 56 20.25 -19.14 4.35
C VAL A 56 21.28 -18.21 3.68
N PRO A 57 20.88 -17.27 2.81
CA PRO A 57 21.78 -16.26 2.28
C PRO A 57 22.31 -15.36 3.40
N GLY A 58 23.62 -15.45 3.69
CA GLY A 58 24.21 -14.80 4.86
C GLY A 58 24.09 -13.27 4.87
N ASN A 59 24.07 -12.62 3.69
CA ASN A 59 23.85 -11.17 3.58
C ASN A 59 22.41 -10.77 3.95
N VAL A 60 21.42 -11.61 3.60
CA VAL A 60 20.01 -11.37 3.96
C VAL A 60 19.80 -11.55 5.46
N ASP A 61 20.34 -12.63 6.02
CA ASP A 61 20.27 -12.93 7.46
C ASP A 61 20.87 -11.79 8.29
N ALA A 62 22.08 -11.35 7.92
CA ALA A 62 22.76 -10.25 8.58
C ALA A 62 21.99 -8.93 8.45
N ALA A 63 21.38 -8.65 7.29
CA ALA A 63 20.59 -7.43 7.09
C ALA A 63 19.33 -7.41 7.95
N ILE A 64 18.56 -8.51 8.01
CA ILE A 64 17.35 -8.60 8.85
C ILE A 64 17.70 -8.41 10.33
N ALA A 65 18.76 -9.08 10.81
CA ALA A 65 19.25 -8.91 12.18
C ALA A 65 19.67 -7.46 12.45
N ALA A 66 20.39 -6.83 11.51
CA ALA A 66 20.87 -5.46 11.65
C ALA A 66 19.75 -4.41 11.61
N TRP A 67 18.69 -4.60 10.82
CA TRP A 67 17.51 -3.73 10.85
C TRP A 67 16.70 -3.89 12.13
N SER A 68 16.51 -5.13 12.58
CA SER A 68 15.82 -5.43 13.83
C SER A 68 16.55 -4.82 15.04
N ALA A 69 17.88 -4.89 15.07
CA ALA A 69 18.70 -4.26 16.11
C ALA A 69 18.55 -2.72 16.15
N ARG A 70 18.10 -2.11 15.05
CA ARG A 70 17.78 -0.68 14.94
C ARG A 70 16.31 -0.37 15.25
N SER A 71 15.57 -1.35 15.76
CA SER A 71 14.13 -1.23 16.08
C SER A 71 13.27 -0.87 14.86
N LEU A 72 13.69 -1.27 13.66
CA LEU A 72 12.87 -1.16 12.46
C LEU A 72 12.06 -2.44 12.27
N ALA A 73 10.79 -2.30 11.89
CA ALA A 73 10.01 -3.41 11.37
C ALA A 73 10.61 -3.91 10.06
N VAL A 74 10.53 -5.22 9.81
CA VAL A 74 10.92 -5.79 8.51
C VAL A 74 9.68 -6.41 7.87
N THR A 75 9.35 -5.90 6.69
CA THR A 75 8.35 -6.46 5.77
C THR A 75 9.06 -7.35 4.76
N ALA A 76 8.72 -8.63 4.71
CA ALA A 76 9.24 -9.56 3.72
C ALA A 76 8.29 -9.69 2.53
N VAL A 77 8.76 -9.46 1.31
CA VAL A 77 8.05 -9.86 0.09
C VAL A 77 8.51 -11.26 -0.28
N VAL A 78 7.65 -12.25 -0.06
CA VAL A 78 7.97 -13.68 -0.14
C VAL A 78 7.47 -14.23 -1.47
N TYR A 79 8.37 -14.44 -2.42
CA TYR A 79 8.05 -14.93 -3.76
C TYR A 79 9.19 -15.76 -4.33
N GLY A 80 9.12 -16.11 -5.62
CA GLY A 80 10.30 -16.58 -6.34
C GLY A 80 10.43 -18.10 -6.31
N VAL A 81 9.47 -18.83 -6.86
CA VAL A 81 9.40 -20.29 -6.81
C VAL A 81 10.67 -20.93 -7.41
N PRO A 82 11.25 -21.98 -6.82
CA PRO A 82 12.42 -22.70 -7.37
C PRO A 82 12.05 -23.65 -8.51
N PRO A 83 12.98 -24.00 -9.42
CA PRO A 83 12.67 -24.81 -10.60
C PRO A 83 12.00 -26.15 -10.31
N TRP A 84 12.37 -26.81 -9.21
CA TRP A 84 11.82 -28.11 -8.84
C TRP A 84 10.36 -28.04 -8.35
N ALA A 85 9.87 -26.86 -7.96
CA ALA A 85 8.54 -26.66 -7.38
C ALA A 85 7.52 -26.09 -8.39
N ARG A 86 7.85 -26.03 -9.69
CA ARG A 86 6.97 -25.51 -10.75
C ARG A 86 7.01 -26.34 -12.04
N VAL A 87 7.34 -27.62 -11.92
CA VAL A 87 7.49 -28.54 -13.07
C VAL A 87 6.12 -28.91 -13.64
N GLY A 88 5.09 -29.00 -12.80
CA GLY A 88 3.70 -29.25 -13.16
C GLY A 88 3.00 -28.07 -13.83
N ASN A 89 3.47 -26.85 -13.57
CA ASN A 89 3.02 -25.62 -14.25
C ASN A 89 3.58 -25.52 -15.68
N THR A 90 3.21 -26.48 -16.54
CA THR A 90 3.69 -26.56 -17.94
C THR A 90 3.20 -25.41 -18.82
N GLY A 91 2.21 -24.66 -18.36
CA GLY A 91 1.67 -23.49 -19.06
C GLY A 91 2.36 -22.18 -18.68
N CYS A 92 3.31 -22.17 -17.74
CA CYS A 92 3.95 -20.93 -17.30
C CYS A 92 4.62 -20.22 -18.49
N SER A 93 4.38 -18.92 -18.58
CA SER A 93 4.65 -18.06 -19.73
C SER A 93 5.42 -16.79 -19.31
N PRO A 94 6.66 -16.94 -18.80
CA PRO A 94 7.44 -15.81 -18.32
C PRO A 94 7.65 -14.76 -19.42
N VAL A 95 7.40 -13.49 -19.09
CA VAL A 95 7.44 -12.37 -20.04
C VAL A 95 8.86 -12.03 -20.52
N ALA A 96 9.86 -12.43 -19.75
CA ALA A 96 11.28 -12.25 -20.05
C ALA A 96 12.12 -13.31 -19.34
N PRO A 97 13.38 -13.55 -19.78
CA PRO A 97 14.29 -14.44 -19.08
C PRO A 97 14.43 -14.07 -17.60
N GLY A 98 14.31 -15.07 -16.72
CA GLY A 98 14.39 -14.87 -15.27
C GLY A 98 13.04 -14.63 -14.58
N PHE A 99 11.96 -14.42 -15.33
CA PHE A 99 10.61 -14.31 -14.77
C PHE A 99 9.99 -15.67 -14.42
N ASP A 100 10.67 -16.79 -14.72
CA ASP A 100 10.24 -18.13 -14.32
C ASP A 100 10.05 -18.28 -12.79
N ILE A 101 10.66 -17.40 -12.01
CA ILE A 101 10.50 -17.37 -10.55
C ILE A 101 9.10 -16.88 -10.12
N PHE A 102 8.35 -16.24 -11.01
CA PHE A 102 6.99 -15.75 -10.77
C PHE A 102 5.91 -16.78 -11.17
N CYS A 103 6.29 -17.94 -11.72
CA CYS A 103 5.34 -19.04 -11.88
C CYS A 103 4.81 -19.47 -10.50
N ALA A 104 3.50 -19.73 -10.41
CA ALA A 104 2.89 -20.33 -9.24
C ALA A 104 3.50 -21.73 -8.98
N PRO A 105 3.65 -22.12 -7.71
CA PRO A 105 4.16 -23.44 -7.34
C PRO A 105 3.15 -24.55 -7.68
N ASP A 106 3.67 -25.76 -7.87
CA ASP A 106 2.86 -26.96 -8.09
C ASP A 106 2.09 -27.37 -6.83
N ASP A 107 2.66 -27.10 -5.65
CA ASP A 107 2.10 -27.41 -4.33
C ASP A 107 2.27 -26.22 -3.36
N ALA A 108 1.14 -25.65 -2.95
CA ALA A 108 1.07 -24.60 -1.95
C ALA A 108 1.74 -24.97 -0.62
N ALA A 109 1.81 -26.26 -0.27
CA ALA A 109 2.46 -26.72 0.95
C ALA A 109 4.00 -26.57 0.90
N ASP A 110 4.62 -26.68 -0.27
CA ASP A 110 6.06 -26.41 -0.42
C ASP A 110 6.35 -24.91 -0.24
N TYR A 111 5.53 -24.05 -0.85
CA TYR A 111 5.63 -22.60 -0.63
C TYR A 111 5.41 -22.22 0.84
N ALA A 112 4.40 -22.81 1.47
CA ALA A 112 4.11 -22.59 2.89
C ALA A 112 5.24 -23.05 3.82
N ARG A 113 5.97 -24.12 3.47
CA ARG A 113 7.18 -24.53 4.22
C ARG A 113 8.26 -23.46 4.17
N PHE A 114 8.48 -22.83 3.02
CA PHE A 114 9.41 -21.71 2.92
C PHE A 114 8.95 -20.52 3.76
N ALA A 115 7.69 -20.10 3.64
CA ALA A 115 7.13 -19.01 4.42
C ALA A 115 7.19 -19.27 5.94
N GLY A 116 6.83 -20.49 6.37
CA GLY A 116 6.92 -20.92 7.76
C GLY A 116 8.36 -20.97 8.28
N MET A 117 9.32 -21.44 7.47
CA MET A 117 10.75 -21.41 7.81
C MET A 117 11.24 -19.99 8.07
N LEU A 118 10.85 -19.03 7.22
CA LEU A 118 11.16 -17.62 7.42
C LEU A 118 10.56 -17.10 8.73
N ALA A 119 9.30 -17.45 9.02
CA ALA A 119 8.64 -17.06 10.26
C ALA A 119 9.31 -17.68 11.50
N GLN A 120 9.70 -18.95 11.47
CA GLN A 120 10.42 -19.57 12.57
C GLN A 120 11.80 -18.92 12.79
N ARG A 121 12.55 -18.71 11.71
CA ARG A 121 13.92 -18.17 11.81
C ARG A 121 13.94 -16.72 12.29
N TYR A 122 13.03 -15.90 11.78
CA TYR A 122 12.95 -14.47 12.03
C TYR A 122 11.83 -14.13 13.02
N ASP A 123 11.79 -14.85 14.14
CA ASP A 123 10.82 -14.73 15.23
C ASP A 123 11.09 -13.54 16.20
N GLY A 124 12.25 -12.90 16.09
CA GLY A 124 12.74 -11.87 17.00
C GLY A 124 13.33 -12.39 18.31
N GLN A 125 13.41 -13.71 18.51
CA GLN A 125 13.87 -14.36 19.75
C GLN A 125 15.12 -15.21 19.52
N SER A 126 15.32 -15.70 18.30
CA SER A 126 16.39 -16.63 17.93
C SER A 126 17.69 -15.94 17.47
N GLY A 127 17.83 -14.63 17.69
CA GLY A 127 19.04 -13.86 17.39
C GLY A 127 19.24 -13.48 15.91
N HIS A 128 18.30 -13.83 15.03
CA HIS A 128 18.35 -13.52 13.59
C HIS A 128 17.54 -12.27 13.19
N GLY A 129 16.93 -11.57 14.16
CA GLY A 129 16.01 -10.47 13.92
C GLY A 129 14.56 -10.92 13.78
N ARG A 130 13.68 -9.99 13.41
CA ARG A 130 12.24 -10.24 13.26
C ARG A 130 11.73 -9.78 11.90
N VAL A 131 11.02 -10.66 11.20
CA VAL A 131 10.11 -10.28 10.11
C VAL A 131 8.71 -10.16 10.69
N ALA A 132 8.12 -8.97 10.58
CA ALA A 132 6.83 -8.64 11.18
C ALA A 132 5.67 -8.86 10.22
N ASP A 133 5.91 -8.55 8.95
CA ASP A 133 4.90 -8.45 7.90
C ASP A 133 5.36 -9.31 6.72
N PHE A 134 4.45 -10.10 6.15
CA PHE A 134 4.74 -11.08 5.09
C PHE A 134 3.84 -10.82 3.91
N VAL A 135 4.37 -10.24 2.84
CA VAL A 135 3.67 -10.06 1.57
C VAL A 135 3.78 -11.37 0.78
N ILE A 136 2.64 -12.01 0.52
CA ILE A 136 2.57 -13.34 -0.08
C ILE A 136 2.45 -13.21 -1.60
N HIS A 137 3.54 -13.59 -2.30
CA HIS A 137 3.80 -13.29 -3.71
C HIS A 137 3.79 -11.78 -4.01
N ASN A 138 3.95 -11.41 -5.29
CA ASN A 138 4.01 -10.02 -5.72
C ASN A 138 2.95 -9.75 -6.80
N GLU A 139 2.21 -8.65 -6.67
CA GLU A 139 1.27 -8.13 -7.67
C GLU A 139 0.38 -9.21 -8.30
N VAL A 140 -0.32 -9.98 -7.47
CA VAL A 140 -0.88 -11.30 -7.86
C VAL A 140 -1.99 -11.22 -8.89
N ASN A 141 -2.51 -10.01 -9.12
CA ASN A 141 -3.51 -9.71 -10.13
C ASN A 141 -2.90 -9.44 -11.53
N ALA A 142 -1.58 -9.35 -11.65
CA ALA A 142 -0.84 -9.25 -12.90
C ALA A 142 -0.10 -10.56 -13.18
N ASN A 143 -0.36 -11.17 -14.35
CA ASN A 143 0.20 -12.48 -14.70
C ASN A 143 1.73 -12.46 -14.77
N ASP A 144 2.30 -11.34 -15.21
CA ASP A 144 3.75 -11.14 -15.31
C ASP A 144 4.47 -11.36 -13.97
N TRP A 145 3.78 -11.16 -12.84
CA TRP A 145 4.33 -11.28 -11.48
C TRP A 145 3.77 -12.46 -10.68
N TYR A 146 2.72 -13.11 -11.20
CA TYR A 146 2.18 -14.35 -10.66
C TYR A 146 1.49 -15.17 -11.77
N ASP A 147 2.27 -16.07 -12.37
CA ASP A 147 1.84 -16.83 -13.54
C ASP A 147 1.30 -18.22 -13.14
N VAL A 148 -0.01 -18.41 -13.31
CA VAL A 148 -0.73 -19.64 -12.98
C VAL A 148 -0.81 -20.65 -14.14
N GLY A 149 0.03 -20.50 -15.17
CA GLY A 149 0.07 -21.38 -16.32
C GLY A 149 -0.70 -20.87 -17.53
N CYS A 150 -0.79 -19.56 -17.68
CA CYS A 150 -1.51 -18.85 -18.74
C CYS A 150 -0.84 -17.49 -18.98
N GLY A 151 -1.29 -16.74 -19.99
CA GLY A 151 -0.63 -15.50 -20.41
C GLY A 151 0.10 -15.64 -21.74
N GLN A 152 0.74 -14.56 -22.19
CA GLN A 152 1.52 -14.49 -23.44
C GLN A 152 0.81 -15.10 -24.67
N GLY A 153 -0.50 -14.91 -24.78
CA GLY A 153 -1.34 -15.42 -25.87
C GLY A 153 -2.33 -16.52 -25.48
N ALA A 154 -2.21 -17.09 -24.28
CA ALA A 154 -3.21 -17.98 -23.69
C ALA A 154 -4.09 -17.22 -22.70
N ALA A 155 -5.41 -17.29 -22.86
CA ALA A 155 -6.34 -16.68 -21.91
C ALA A 155 -6.29 -17.38 -20.55
N CYS A 156 -6.23 -16.61 -19.48
CA CYS A 156 -6.29 -17.09 -18.11
C CYS A 156 -7.73 -17.36 -17.68
N ASP A 157 -7.98 -18.54 -17.10
CA ASP A 157 -9.22 -18.79 -16.37
C ASP A 157 -9.19 -18.04 -15.03
N THR A 158 -10.08 -17.04 -14.89
CA THR A 158 -10.12 -16.16 -13.71
C THR A 158 -10.26 -16.94 -12.40
N ASP A 159 -11.09 -17.97 -12.38
CA ASP A 159 -11.37 -18.72 -11.16
C ASP A 159 -10.21 -19.66 -10.78
N HIS A 160 -9.55 -20.26 -11.77
CA HIS A 160 -8.31 -21.01 -11.58
C HIS A 160 -7.22 -20.11 -11.00
N TRP A 161 -7.00 -18.94 -11.60
CA TRP A 161 -6.00 -17.98 -11.12
C TRP A 161 -6.22 -17.62 -9.63
N VAL A 162 -7.44 -17.20 -9.29
CA VAL A 162 -7.77 -16.81 -7.92
C VAL A 162 -7.67 -18.00 -6.95
N ARG A 163 -8.12 -19.21 -7.35
CA ARG A 163 -8.02 -20.41 -6.49
C ARG A 163 -6.59 -20.86 -6.27
N THR A 164 -5.73 -20.79 -7.29
CA THR A 164 -4.31 -21.13 -7.17
C THR A 164 -3.65 -20.19 -6.15
N TYR A 165 -3.88 -18.88 -6.26
CA TYR A 165 -3.39 -17.93 -5.25
C TYR A 165 -4.00 -18.14 -3.86
N ALA A 166 -5.30 -18.43 -3.77
CA ALA A 166 -5.95 -18.69 -2.49
C ALA A 166 -5.32 -19.87 -1.73
N ALA A 167 -4.91 -20.91 -2.44
CA ALA A 167 -4.23 -22.06 -1.86
C ALA A 167 -2.86 -21.66 -1.26
N ASP A 168 -2.06 -20.92 -2.02
CA ASP A 168 -0.74 -20.43 -1.57
C ASP A 168 -0.87 -19.50 -0.37
N TYR A 169 -1.79 -18.52 -0.44
CA TYR A 169 -2.03 -17.59 0.67
C TYR A 169 -2.50 -18.31 1.93
N ALA A 170 -3.49 -19.20 1.81
CA ALA A 170 -4.04 -19.93 2.95
C ALA A 170 -2.97 -20.80 3.63
N ALA A 171 -2.19 -21.55 2.85
CA ALA A 171 -1.15 -22.42 3.37
C ALA A 171 -0.02 -21.61 4.02
N ALA A 172 0.43 -20.52 3.38
CA ALA A 172 1.46 -19.65 3.92
C ALA A 172 1.01 -18.92 5.19
N TYR A 173 -0.23 -18.39 5.20
CA TYR A 173 -0.80 -17.75 6.40
C TYR A 173 -0.78 -18.70 7.60
N ASP A 174 -1.25 -19.93 7.41
CA ASP A 174 -1.33 -20.93 8.49
C ASP A 174 0.06 -21.36 8.97
N ALA A 175 1.03 -21.44 8.06
CA ALA A 175 2.42 -21.74 8.41
C ALA A 175 3.10 -20.59 9.16
N ILE A 176 2.95 -19.36 8.68
CA ILE A 176 3.50 -18.16 9.32
C ILE A 176 2.92 -17.97 10.71
N THR A 177 1.59 -17.98 10.85
CA THR A 177 0.91 -17.67 12.11
C THR A 177 1.07 -18.77 13.17
N ARG A 178 1.38 -20.00 12.76
CA ARG A 178 1.76 -21.09 13.67
C ARG A 178 3.08 -20.79 14.38
N GLU A 179 4.07 -20.28 13.64
CA GLU A 179 5.40 -19.95 14.18
C GLU A 179 5.41 -18.57 14.84
N GLN A 180 4.68 -17.61 14.27
CA GLN A 180 4.55 -16.24 14.74
C GLN A 180 3.09 -15.75 14.74
N PRO A 181 2.33 -15.94 15.84
CA PRO A 181 0.93 -15.51 15.92
C PRO A 181 0.69 -14.00 15.77
N THR A 182 1.74 -13.19 15.89
CA THR A 182 1.70 -11.72 15.74
C THR A 182 2.22 -11.23 14.38
N ALA A 183 2.65 -12.14 13.50
CA ALA A 183 3.01 -11.78 12.14
C ALA A 183 1.76 -11.47 11.31
N ARG A 184 1.86 -10.55 10.35
CA ARG A 184 0.73 -10.13 9.52
C ARG A 184 0.99 -10.51 8.05
N PRO A 185 0.25 -11.48 7.50
CA PRO A 185 0.30 -11.79 6.07
C PRO A 185 -0.54 -10.83 5.21
N TYR A 186 -0.01 -10.36 4.10
CA TYR A 186 -0.62 -9.41 3.17
C TYR A 186 -0.77 -10.00 1.76
N ILE A 187 -1.84 -9.59 1.08
CA ILE A 187 -2.09 -9.89 -0.33
C ILE A 187 -1.59 -8.72 -1.18
N SER A 188 -0.67 -8.96 -2.11
CA SER A 188 -0.06 -7.92 -2.94
C SER A 188 -0.86 -7.62 -4.20
N PHE A 189 -1.14 -6.34 -4.46
CA PHE A 189 -1.83 -5.88 -5.66
C PHE A 189 -1.14 -4.69 -6.30
N GLU A 190 -1.10 -4.69 -7.63
CA GLU A 190 -0.76 -3.50 -8.41
C GLU A 190 -1.97 -2.59 -8.64
N HIS A 191 -1.72 -1.41 -9.21
CA HIS A 191 -2.68 -0.31 -9.22
C HIS A 191 -3.89 -0.40 -10.18
N HIS A 192 -3.96 -1.40 -11.08
CA HIS A 192 -5.10 -1.58 -11.99
C HIS A 192 -6.35 -2.05 -11.23
N PHE A 193 -7.05 -1.08 -10.64
CA PHE A 193 -8.03 -1.32 -9.60
C PHE A 193 -9.41 -1.73 -10.11
N ALA A 194 -10.01 -0.95 -11.00
CA ALA A 194 -11.40 -1.15 -11.41
C ALA A 194 -11.58 -2.27 -12.44
N THR A 195 -12.76 -2.87 -12.50
CA THR A 195 -13.12 -3.96 -13.44
C THR A 195 -12.92 -3.64 -14.91
N SER A 196 -12.86 -2.36 -15.30
CA SER A 196 -12.48 -1.94 -16.66
C SER A 196 -11.08 -2.36 -17.07
N PHE A 197 -10.22 -2.75 -16.12
CA PHE A 197 -8.89 -3.28 -16.39
C PHE A 197 -8.82 -4.80 -16.50
N ASP A 198 -9.92 -5.52 -16.31
CA ASP A 198 -9.96 -6.96 -16.52
C ASP A 198 -9.59 -7.29 -17.96
N ALA A 199 -8.46 -7.98 -18.12
CA ALA A 199 -7.93 -8.39 -19.41
C ALA A 199 -7.32 -9.80 -19.28
N PRO A 200 -8.12 -10.83 -18.94
CA PRO A 200 -7.62 -12.20 -18.75
C PRO A 200 -7.09 -12.84 -20.04
N ALA A 201 -7.39 -12.27 -21.21
CA ALA A 201 -6.82 -12.64 -22.50
C ALA A 201 -5.98 -11.50 -23.13
N GLY A 202 -5.67 -10.47 -22.36
CA GLY A 202 -4.92 -9.31 -22.81
C GLY A 202 -3.41 -9.53 -22.81
N ASN A 203 -2.67 -8.56 -23.35
CA ASN A 203 -1.23 -8.49 -23.23
C ASN A 203 -0.85 -7.04 -22.85
N PRO A 204 -0.47 -6.77 -21.58
CA PRO A 204 -0.26 -7.74 -20.50
C PRO A 204 -1.57 -8.38 -20.01
N THR A 205 -1.48 -9.63 -19.54
CA THR A 205 -2.61 -10.38 -18.98
C THR A 205 -2.81 -10.01 -17.51
N ARG A 206 -4.02 -9.58 -17.14
CA ARG A 206 -4.30 -9.13 -15.77
C ARG A 206 -5.77 -9.23 -15.40
N LEU A 207 -6.01 -9.29 -14.10
CA LEU A 207 -7.31 -9.05 -13.48
C LEU A 207 -7.23 -7.74 -12.71
N SER A 208 -8.36 -7.04 -12.63
CA SER A 208 -8.47 -5.89 -11.76
C SER A 208 -8.48 -6.32 -10.29
N VAL A 209 -8.04 -5.44 -9.40
CA VAL A 209 -8.07 -5.67 -7.95
C VAL A 209 -9.49 -5.97 -7.46
N GLN A 210 -10.49 -5.24 -7.97
CA GLN A 210 -11.90 -5.48 -7.63
C GLN A 210 -12.34 -6.91 -8.01
N THR A 211 -12.02 -7.36 -9.22
CA THR A 211 -12.39 -8.70 -9.71
C THR A 211 -11.67 -9.80 -8.94
N PHE A 212 -10.38 -9.61 -8.68
CA PHE A 212 -9.54 -10.58 -7.98
C PHE A 212 -9.98 -10.73 -6.53
N LEU A 213 -10.02 -9.63 -5.76
CA LEU A 213 -10.25 -9.68 -4.32
C LEU A 213 -11.69 -10.11 -3.98
N THR A 214 -12.70 -9.70 -4.76
CA THR A 214 -14.10 -10.14 -4.55
C THR A 214 -14.26 -11.66 -4.71
N ARG A 215 -13.43 -12.30 -5.54
CA ARG A 215 -13.42 -13.77 -5.70
C ARG A 215 -12.53 -14.46 -4.68
N LEU A 216 -11.46 -13.80 -4.25
CA LEU A 216 -10.53 -14.34 -3.28
C LEU A 216 -11.12 -14.38 -1.87
N ALA A 217 -11.73 -13.29 -1.41
CA ALA A 217 -12.16 -13.14 -0.01
C ALA A 217 -13.02 -14.32 0.51
N PRO A 218 -14.02 -14.86 -0.23
CA PRO A 218 -14.79 -16.02 0.22
C PRO A 218 -13.97 -17.32 0.39
N LEU A 219 -12.76 -17.39 -0.20
CA LEU A 219 -11.87 -18.56 -0.13
C LEU A 219 -10.90 -18.49 1.07
N LEU A 220 -10.79 -17.34 1.74
CA LEU A 220 -9.79 -17.12 2.79
C LEU A 220 -10.20 -17.67 4.17
N GLY A 221 -11.49 -17.96 4.38
CA GLY A 221 -12.02 -18.42 5.66
C GLY A 221 -11.85 -17.37 6.76
N GLU A 222 -11.54 -17.82 7.98
CA GLU A 222 -11.38 -16.95 9.17
C GLU A 222 -10.04 -16.21 9.26
N ARG A 223 -9.23 -16.23 8.19
CA ARG A 223 -7.89 -15.65 8.21
C ARG A 223 -7.98 -14.13 8.21
N GLU A 224 -7.20 -13.48 9.07
CA GLU A 224 -7.09 -12.02 9.13
C GLU A 224 -6.27 -11.48 7.94
N TRP A 225 -6.88 -11.41 6.76
CA TRP A 225 -6.20 -10.94 5.56
C TRP A 225 -6.14 -9.40 5.49
N ARG A 226 -5.05 -8.91 4.91
CA ARG A 226 -4.72 -7.48 4.77
C ARG A 226 -4.18 -7.22 3.37
N ILE A 227 -4.10 -5.95 2.99
CA ILE A 227 -3.72 -5.55 1.63
C ILE A 227 -2.34 -4.89 1.62
N ALA A 228 -1.46 -5.44 0.77
CA ALA A 228 -0.23 -4.82 0.31
C ALA A 228 -0.53 -4.20 -1.07
N TYR A 229 -0.47 -2.87 -1.19
CA TYR A 229 -0.92 -2.18 -2.40
C TYR A 229 0.21 -1.35 -3.02
N HIS A 230 0.32 -1.35 -4.35
CA HIS A 230 1.41 -0.68 -5.07
C HIS A 230 0.90 0.53 -5.89
N PRO A 231 0.65 1.69 -5.24
CA PRO A 231 0.16 2.86 -5.94
C PRO A 231 1.29 3.54 -6.71
N TYR A 232 1.28 3.47 -8.03
CA TYR A 232 2.17 4.27 -8.87
C TYR A 232 1.38 5.35 -9.63
N PRO A 233 2.05 6.39 -10.16
CA PRO A 233 1.47 7.26 -11.17
C PRO A 233 0.84 6.48 -12.35
N PRO A 234 -0.19 7.02 -13.04
CA PRO A 234 -0.79 6.36 -14.21
C PRO A 234 0.19 6.06 -15.35
N ASP A 235 1.27 6.83 -15.46
CA ASP A 235 2.40 6.51 -16.31
C ASP A 235 3.63 6.38 -15.42
N LEU A 236 4.23 5.19 -15.37
CA LEU A 236 5.39 4.91 -14.53
C LEU A 236 6.58 5.82 -14.84
N PHE A 237 6.69 6.33 -16.07
CA PHE A 237 7.75 7.26 -16.47
C PHE A 237 7.44 8.72 -16.11
N SER A 238 6.22 9.02 -15.70
CA SER A 238 5.78 10.37 -15.29
C SER A 238 5.76 10.49 -13.77
N PRO A 239 6.14 11.65 -13.20
CA PRO A 239 5.98 11.91 -11.78
C PRO A 239 4.54 12.35 -11.41
N VAL A 240 3.65 12.45 -12.40
CA VAL A 240 2.33 13.08 -12.25
C VAL A 240 1.26 12.06 -11.88
N PHE A 241 0.57 12.32 -10.78
CA PHE A 241 -0.64 11.62 -10.32
C PHE A 241 -1.63 12.62 -9.75
N GLY A 242 -2.92 12.26 -9.67
CA GLY A 242 -3.96 13.16 -9.18
C GLY A 242 -5.25 12.47 -8.76
N ALA A 243 -6.15 13.25 -8.15
CA ALA A 243 -7.44 12.75 -7.68
C ALA A 243 -8.34 12.18 -8.81
N ASP A 244 -8.11 12.59 -10.06
CA ASP A 244 -8.87 12.15 -11.23
C ASP A 244 -8.28 10.89 -11.92
N ASP A 245 -7.30 10.19 -11.32
CA ASP A 245 -6.61 9.04 -11.93
C ASP A 245 -7.48 7.78 -12.12
N TRP A 246 -8.75 7.82 -11.71
CA TRP A 246 -9.72 6.75 -11.93
C TRP A 246 -9.78 6.40 -13.43
N CYS A 247 -9.76 5.13 -13.86
CA CYS A 247 -10.10 3.90 -13.15
C CYS A 247 -8.95 3.20 -12.39
N ARG A 248 -7.77 3.82 -12.37
CA ARG A 248 -6.62 3.33 -11.60
C ARG A 248 -6.67 3.91 -10.20
N VAL A 249 -6.14 3.18 -9.21
CA VAL A 249 -5.94 3.75 -7.88
C VAL A 249 -4.44 3.94 -7.64
N THR A 250 -4.03 5.21 -7.64
CA THR A 250 -2.65 5.71 -7.56
C THR A 250 -2.43 6.41 -6.22
N TYR A 251 -1.29 7.10 -6.06
CA TYR A 251 -1.12 8.02 -4.92
C TYR A 251 -2.15 9.17 -4.93
N GLY A 252 -2.64 9.58 -6.09
CA GLY A 252 -3.50 10.76 -6.25
C GLY A 252 -4.91 10.56 -5.71
N ASN A 253 -5.44 9.33 -5.81
CA ASN A 253 -6.79 8.96 -5.42
C ASN A 253 -6.80 7.73 -4.49
N LEU A 254 -5.71 7.52 -3.72
CA LEU A 254 -5.48 6.35 -2.87
C LEU A 254 -6.68 5.99 -1.97
N GLY A 255 -7.43 6.99 -1.51
CA GLY A 255 -8.61 6.77 -0.69
C GLY A 255 -9.68 5.89 -1.36
N ILE A 256 -9.77 5.83 -2.69
CA ILE A 256 -10.70 4.96 -3.41
C ILE A 256 -10.54 3.50 -2.98
N LEU A 257 -9.31 3.02 -2.79
CA LEU A 257 -9.04 1.66 -2.31
C LEU A 257 -9.71 1.42 -0.94
N LEU A 258 -9.40 2.28 0.04
CA LEU A 258 -9.94 2.14 1.40
C LEU A 258 -11.45 2.33 1.44
N GLY A 259 -11.99 3.28 0.67
CA GLY A 259 -13.44 3.49 0.55
C GLY A 259 -14.15 2.26 0.00
N TRP A 260 -13.60 1.65 -1.05
CA TRP A 260 -14.13 0.43 -1.63
C TRP A 260 -14.01 -0.77 -0.68
N LEU A 261 -12.91 -0.91 0.05
CA LEU A 261 -12.73 -1.98 1.06
C LEU A 261 -13.76 -1.85 2.19
N HIS A 262 -13.97 -0.65 2.72
CA HIS A 262 -15.01 -0.39 3.72
C HIS A 262 -16.43 -0.66 3.21
N ALA A 263 -16.72 -0.32 1.94
CA ALA A 263 -18.02 -0.54 1.33
C ALA A 263 -18.29 -2.02 1.02
N THR A 264 -17.27 -2.75 0.56
CA THR A 264 -17.41 -4.11 0.02
C THR A 264 -17.21 -5.18 1.08
N PHE A 265 -16.30 -4.94 2.03
CA PHE A 265 -15.98 -5.87 3.12
C PHE A 265 -16.18 -5.19 4.49
N PRO A 266 -17.39 -4.68 4.81
CA PRO A 266 -17.64 -3.97 6.06
C PRO A 266 -17.48 -4.85 7.30
N GLY A 267 -17.59 -6.18 7.15
CA GLY A 267 -17.44 -7.16 8.22
C GLY A 267 -15.99 -7.60 8.50
N ASP A 268 -15.03 -7.17 7.65
CA ASP A 268 -13.64 -7.59 7.72
C ASP A 268 -12.74 -6.41 8.11
N PRO A 269 -12.58 -6.09 9.41
CA PRO A 269 -11.80 -4.91 9.83
C PRO A 269 -10.33 -4.98 9.43
N HIS A 270 -9.76 -6.18 9.27
CA HIS A 270 -8.38 -6.37 8.81
C HIS A 270 -8.21 -6.01 7.33
N ALA A 271 -9.26 -6.16 6.52
CA ALA A 271 -9.24 -5.73 5.12
C ALA A 271 -9.04 -4.22 4.99
N HIS A 272 -9.36 -3.44 6.02
CA HIS A 272 -9.22 -1.97 6.05
C HIS A 272 -7.83 -1.52 6.51
N GLN A 273 -6.92 -2.46 6.81
CA GLN A 273 -5.52 -2.20 7.15
C GLN A 273 -4.64 -2.41 5.91
N VAL A 274 -4.10 -1.31 5.39
CA VAL A 274 -3.33 -1.29 4.14
C VAL A 274 -1.89 -0.90 4.38
N HIS A 275 -0.98 -1.68 3.81
CA HIS A 275 0.43 -1.33 3.66
C HIS A 275 0.70 -0.99 2.20
N LEU A 276 1.41 0.11 1.95
CA LEU A 276 1.94 0.40 0.61
C LEU A 276 3.35 -0.17 0.55
N THR A 277 3.51 -1.32 -0.10
CA THR A 277 4.73 -2.13 0.04
C THR A 277 5.72 -1.95 -1.10
N GLU A 278 5.28 -1.36 -2.20
CA GLU A 278 6.14 -1.05 -3.33
C GLU A 278 5.54 0.09 -4.13
N SER A 279 6.17 1.27 -4.09
CA SER A 279 5.85 2.33 -5.03
C SER A 279 6.89 3.46 -5.02
N GLY A 280 7.15 4.01 -6.20
CA GLY A 280 8.21 5.00 -6.43
C GLY A 280 7.81 6.08 -7.41
N ILE A 281 8.61 7.15 -7.46
CA ILE A 281 8.45 8.22 -8.43
C ILE A 281 9.66 8.25 -9.36
N ASN A 282 9.42 8.19 -10.67
CA ASN A 282 10.49 8.26 -11.66
C ASN A 282 11.12 9.65 -11.72
N SER A 283 12.46 9.69 -11.77
CA SER A 283 13.24 10.90 -12.08
C SER A 283 13.90 10.88 -13.45
N GLY A 284 13.76 9.79 -14.20
CA GLY A 284 14.39 9.57 -15.50
C GLY A 284 13.62 10.21 -16.65
N THR A 285 13.60 9.53 -17.80
CA THR A 285 12.85 9.97 -18.98
C THR A 285 11.40 10.30 -18.63
N GLY A 286 10.90 11.46 -19.07
CA GLY A 286 9.54 11.94 -18.74
C GLY A 286 9.45 12.73 -17.43
N SER A 287 10.56 12.86 -16.70
CA SER A 287 10.63 13.51 -15.38
C SER A 287 11.97 14.23 -15.18
N SER A 288 12.25 14.62 -13.94
CA SER A 288 13.54 15.11 -13.44
C SER A 288 13.63 14.82 -11.95
N GLU A 289 14.85 14.84 -11.38
CA GLU A 289 15.02 14.62 -9.94
C GLU A 289 14.35 15.70 -9.08
N GLY A 290 14.21 16.93 -9.60
CA GLY A 290 13.46 17.99 -8.93
C GLY A 290 11.95 17.71 -8.91
N GLN A 291 11.40 17.21 -10.03
CA GLN A 291 10.00 16.78 -10.08
C GLN A 291 9.75 15.56 -9.20
N GLN A 292 10.69 14.61 -9.17
CA GLN A 292 10.64 13.47 -8.25
C GLN A 292 10.53 13.96 -6.80
N ALA A 293 11.41 14.87 -6.36
CA ALA A 293 11.39 15.38 -5.00
C ALA A 293 10.05 16.05 -4.62
N SER A 294 9.49 16.88 -5.51
CA SER A 294 8.17 17.48 -5.29
C SER A 294 7.07 16.43 -5.18
N ALA A 295 7.06 15.45 -6.08
CA ALA A 295 6.07 14.39 -6.11
C ALA A 295 6.18 13.45 -4.89
N VAL A 296 7.38 13.16 -4.36
CA VAL A 296 7.56 12.43 -3.09
C VAL A 296 6.88 13.17 -1.93
N CYS A 297 6.95 14.50 -1.89
CA CYS A 297 6.23 15.27 -0.88
C CYS A 297 4.70 15.10 -1.02
N ASP A 298 4.20 15.06 -2.26
CA ASP A 298 2.78 14.86 -2.55
C ASP A 298 2.31 13.43 -2.24
N THR A 299 3.16 12.41 -2.39
CA THR A 299 2.82 11.04 -1.94
C THR A 299 2.58 11.03 -0.43
N PHE A 300 3.46 11.63 0.37
CA PHE A 300 3.27 11.72 1.82
C PHE A 300 1.96 12.43 2.19
N ARG A 301 1.63 13.56 1.54
CA ARG A 301 0.38 14.27 1.80
C ARG A 301 -0.84 13.38 1.61
N ASN A 302 -0.88 12.62 0.52
CA ASN A 302 -2.03 11.76 0.22
C ASN A 302 -2.07 10.50 1.10
N VAL A 303 -0.91 9.94 1.42
CA VAL A 303 -0.78 8.76 2.29
C VAL A 303 -1.17 9.11 3.74
N LEU A 304 -0.64 10.21 4.28
CA LEU A 304 -0.98 10.69 5.62
C LEU A 304 -2.44 11.14 5.70
N GLY A 305 -2.96 11.73 4.62
CA GLY A 305 -4.35 12.10 4.43
C GLY A 305 -5.32 10.93 4.27
N THR A 306 -4.86 9.66 4.28
CA THR A 306 -5.72 8.49 4.09
C THR A 306 -5.70 7.59 5.33
N PRO A 307 -6.71 7.68 6.22
CA PRO A 307 -6.90 6.73 7.32
C PRO A 307 -6.99 5.29 6.80
N GLY A 308 -6.46 4.33 7.56
CA GLY A 308 -6.38 2.91 7.17
C GLY A 308 -5.05 2.51 6.51
N VAL A 309 -4.28 3.48 5.98
CA VAL A 309 -2.89 3.22 5.59
C VAL A 309 -2.00 3.24 6.83
N GLU A 310 -1.28 2.14 7.07
CA GLU A 310 -0.45 1.95 8.27
C GLU A 310 1.05 2.08 8.00
N ALA A 311 1.50 1.68 6.81
CA ALA A 311 2.89 1.75 6.37
C ALA A 311 3.00 2.19 4.89
N TYR A 312 4.08 2.88 4.56
CA TYR A 312 4.45 3.26 3.21
C TYR A 312 5.94 3.05 2.98
N VAL A 313 6.24 1.97 2.26
CA VAL A 313 7.55 1.61 1.76
C VAL A 313 7.80 2.39 0.48
N TYR A 314 8.73 3.35 0.54
CA TYR A 314 9.22 3.99 -0.68
C TYR A 314 10.09 2.98 -1.46
N HIS A 315 9.69 2.70 -2.70
CA HIS A 315 10.47 1.94 -3.65
C HIS A 315 11.22 2.93 -4.55
N ARG A 316 12.52 3.16 -4.36
CA ARG A 316 13.47 2.41 -3.53
C ARG A 316 14.65 3.28 -3.12
N MET A 317 15.61 2.74 -2.37
CA MET A 317 16.77 3.50 -1.93
C MET A 317 17.69 3.91 -3.09
N GLN A 318 17.93 3.02 -4.05
CA GLN A 318 18.90 3.24 -5.12
C GLN A 318 18.32 2.90 -6.50
N ASP A 319 18.60 3.72 -7.52
CA ASP A 319 18.21 3.40 -8.89
C ASP A 319 18.72 2.02 -9.30
N ASN A 320 17.81 1.20 -9.82
CA ASN A 320 18.11 -0.15 -10.25
C ASN A 320 18.05 -0.26 -11.79
N PRO A 321 19.17 -0.55 -12.46
CA PRO A 321 19.20 -0.73 -13.92
C PRO A 321 18.27 -1.82 -14.46
N ALA A 322 17.81 -2.76 -13.61
CA ALA A 322 16.92 -3.84 -13.99
C ALA A 322 15.42 -3.44 -14.05
N GLU A 323 15.07 -2.18 -13.81
CA GLU A 323 13.66 -1.70 -13.77
C GLU A 323 13.21 -1.08 -15.10
N GLY A 324 13.64 -1.65 -16.23
CA GLY A 324 13.13 -1.23 -17.55
C GLY A 324 13.39 0.25 -17.91
N GLY A 325 14.39 0.88 -17.29
CA GLY A 325 14.73 2.29 -17.49
C GLY A 325 14.11 3.27 -16.49
N LEU A 326 13.30 2.79 -15.54
CA LEU A 326 12.83 3.62 -14.42
C LEU A 326 14.00 4.03 -13.51
N GLN A 327 13.91 5.22 -12.95
CA GLN A 327 14.87 5.78 -12.01
C GLN A 327 14.12 6.23 -10.75
N LEU A 328 13.68 5.26 -9.95
CA LEU A 328 12.81 5.48 -8.79
C LEU A 328 13.60 5.79 -7.51
N GLY A 329 14.91 5.56 -7.50
CA GLY A 329 15.77 5.61 -6.34
C GLY A 329 15.82 6.99 -5.68
N LEU A 330 15.96 7.02 -4.36
CA LEU A 330 16.35 8.23 -3.59
C LEU A 330 17.85 8.57 -3.77
N ALA A 331 18.65 7.59 -4.17
CA ALA A 331 20.01 7.72 -4.64
C ALA A 331 20.13 7.25 -6.10
N ARG A 332 21.10 7.82 -6.81
CA ARG A 332 21.49 7.38 -8.16
C ARG A 332 22.19 6.03 -8.10
N ALA A 333 22.35 5.39 -9.26
CA ALA A 333 23.05 4.10 -9.39
C ALA A 333 24.49 4.11 -8.84
N ASP A 334 25.17 5.26 -8.80
CA ASP A 334 26.51 5.41 -8.20
C ASP A 334 26.52 5.64 -6.68
N GLY A 335 25.34 5.67 -6.05
CA GLY A 335 25.15 5.91 -4.61
C GLY A 335 25.08 7.39 -4.22
N SER A 336 25.20 8.33 -5.15
CA SER A 336 25.03 9.76 -4.86
C SER A 336 23.55 10.09 -4.58
N ARG A 337 23.28 10.98 -3.63
CA ARG A 337 21.91 11.36 -3.25
C ARG A 337 21.23 12.19 -4.33
N LYS A 338 19.93 11.93 -4.55
CA LYS A 338 19.03 12.82 -5.29
C LYS A 338 18.34 13.79 -4.33
N PRO A 339 17.78 14.92 -4.81
CA PRO A 339 16.96 15.82 -4.00
C PRO A 339 15.80 15.13 -3.25
N ALA A 340 15.22 14.07 -3.84
CA ALA A 340 14.14 13.30 -3.22
C ALA A 340 14.57 12.63 -1.89
N TRP A 341 15.84 12.26 -1.72
CA TRP A 341 16.37 11.77 -0.45
C TRP A 341 16.14 12.76 0.69
N SER A 342 16.41 14.05 0.46
CA SER A 342 16.23 15.07 1.49
C SER A 342 14.76 15.26 1.86
N VAL A 343 13.84 15.12 0.91
CA VAL A 343 12.40 15.18 1.18
C VAL A 343 12.00 14.00 2.06
N TRP A 344 12.34 12.78 1.64
CA TRP A 344 12.05 11.56 2.40
C TRP A 344 12.67 11.59 3.80
N ALA A 345 13.98 11.85 3.91
CA ALA A 345 14.71 11.78 5.18
C ALA A 345 14.34 12.87 6.20
N LEU A 346 13.80 14.02 5.75
CA LEU A 346 13.60 15.19 6.61
C LEU A 346 12.13 15.52 6.88
N ALA A 347 11.17 14.98 6.14
CA ALA A 347 9.76 15.37 6.27
C ALA A 347 9.14 15.03 7.63
N ASN A 348 9.64 13.99 8.31
CA ASN A 348 9.11 13.47 9.57
C ASN A 348 10.05 13.66 10.78
N ARG A 349 10.86 14.72 10.80
CA ARG A 349 11.88 14.92 11.85
C ARG A 349 11.33 15.64 13.09
N ALA A 350 10.38 14.99 13.76
CA ALA A 350 9.81 15.39 15.05
C ALA A 350 10.82 15.37 16.23
N ASP A 351 11.95 14.70 16.05
CA ASP A 351 13.03 14.51 17.03
C ASP A 351 14.01 15.70 17.08
N LEU A 352 13.94 16.61 16.11
CA LEU A 352 14.77 17.80 16.03
C LEU A 352 14.20 18.97 16.85
N SER A 353 15.05 19.96 17.14
CA SER A 353 14.68 21.20 17.84
C SER A 353 15.19 22.43 17.08
N PRO A 354 14.33 23.22 16.41
CA PRO A 354 12.88 22.99 16.26
C PRO A 354 12.58 21.74 15.40
N PRO A 355 11.39 21.11 15.58
CA PRO A 355 10.96 20.02 14.72
C PRO A 355 10.96 20.44 13.24
N MET A 356 11.40 19.54 12.36
CA MET A 356 11.29 19.72 10.92
C MET A 356 10.20 18.78 10.42
N LEU A 357 8.98 19.31 10.32
CA LEU A 357 7.81 18.59 9.82
C LEU A 357 7.32 19.24 8.54
N SER A 358 7.12 18.45 7.50
CA SER A 358 6.59 18.91 6.22
C SER A 358 5.86 17.78 5.49
N CYS A 359 5.31 18.06 4.31
CA CYS A 359 4.66 17.08 3.44
C CYS A 359 3.47 16.33 4.10
N GLY A 360 2.81 16.98 5.07
CA GLY A 360 1.65 16.45 5.78
C GLY A 360 1.97 15.93 7.18
N PHE A 361 3.24 15.68 7.52
CA PHE A 361 3.62 15.23 8.86
C PHE A 361 3.34 16.30 9.92
N GLU A 362 3.33 17.58 9.54
CA GLU A 362 2.97 18.71 10.40
C GLU A 362 1.50 18.68 10.87
N HIS A 363 0.65 17.85 10.24
CA HIS A 363 -0.76 17.70 10.61
C HIS A 363 -1.01 16.55 11.59
N LEU A 364 -0.04 15.64 11.79
CA LEU A 364 -0.22 14.51 12.70
C LEU A 364 -0.42 15.00 14.16
N PRO A 365 -1.30 14.35 14.95
CA PRO A 365 -1.98 13.07 14.69
C PRO A 365 -3.32 13.19 13.93
N TYR A 366 -3.59 14.31 13.28
CA TYR A 366 -4.82 14.57 12.53
C TYR A 366 -4.64 14.35 11.03
N THR A 367 -5.75 14.15 10.33
CA THR A 367 -5.85 14.53 8.91
C THR A 367 -6.32 15.98 8.82
N ARG A 368 -5.86 16.69 7.79
CA ARG A 368 -6.32 18.05 7.48
C ARG A 368 -7.40 17.96 6.40
N LEU A 369 -8.67 17.94 6.79
CA LEU A 369 -9.80 18.00 5.86
C LEU A 369 -9.86 19.41 5.25
N VAL A 370 -9.79 19.51 3.93
CA VAL A 370 -9.82 20.79 3.20
C VAL A 370 -11.04 20.84 2.29
N ARG A 371 -11.81 21.92 2.40
CA ARG A 371 -12.78 22.35 1.38
C ARG A 371 -12.07 23.24 0.38
N SER A 372 -12.13 22.86 -0.89
CA SER A 372 -11.56 23.61 -2.02
C SER A 372 -12.64 23.87 -3.07
N ALA A 373 -12.47 24.89 -3.89
CA ALA A 373 -13.41 25.26 -4.94
C ALA A 373 -12.74 25.36 -6.31
N HIS A 374 -13.52 25.07 -7.36
CA HIS A 374 -13.15 25.26 -8.75
C HIS A 374 -14.30 25.95 -9.51
N PRO A 375 -14.05 26.98 -10.34
CA PRO A 375 -15.10 27.79 -10.96
C PRO A 375 -16.16 27.02 -11.76
N SER A 376 -15.78 25.88 -12.36
CA SER A 376 -16.67 25.06 -13.18
C SER A 376 -16.96 23.67 -12.63
N ARG A 377 -16.27 23.24 -11.56
CA ARG A 377 -16.43 21.89 -10.98
C ARG A 377 -17.05 21.90 -9.58
N GLY A 378 -17.38 23.07 -9.04
CA GLY A 378 -17.94 23.18 -7.70
C GLY A 378 -16.89 22.96 -6.63
N HIS A 379 -17.25 22.29 -5.54
CA HIS A 379 -16.37 22.07 -4.39
C HIS A 379 -15.82 20.65 -4.29
N TRP A 380 -14.63 20.56 -3.71
CA TRP A 380 -13.95 19.33 -3.37
C TRP A 380 -13.56 19.34 -1.90
N ALA A 381 -14.05 18.37 -1.13
CA ALA A 381 -13.79 18.21 0.29
C ALA A 381 -13.03 16.90 0.52
N SER A 382 -11.75 17.00 0.87
CA SER A 382 -10.89 15.83 1.10
C SER A 382 -9.75 16.16 2.05
N SER A 383 -9.20 15.14 2.70
CA SER A 383 -7.94 15.20 3.45
C SER A 383 -6.70 14.96 2.59
N ARG A 384 -6.90 14.60 1.32
CA ARG A 384 -5.87 14.44 0.29
C ARG A 384 -5.82 15.68 -0.60
N LEU A 385 -4.79 15.77 -1.44
CA LEU A 385 -4.68 16.82 -2.45
C LEU A 385 -5.91 16.82 -3.38
N PRO A 386 -6.52 17.97 -3.66
CA PRO A 386 -7.67 18.04 -4.55
C PRO A 386 -7.24 17.88 -6.02
N PRO A 387 -8.20 17.70 -6.95
CA PRO A 387 -7.90 17.75 -8.37
C PRO A 387 -7.19 19.05 -8.76
N ALA A 388 -6.41 19.01 -9.84
CA ALA A 388 -5.69 20.17 -10.33
C ALA A 388 -6.64 21.36 -10.60
N GLY A 389 -6.22 22.56 -10.20
CA GLY A 389 -6.97 23.81 -10.39
C GLY A 389 -7.94 24.17 -9.25
N PHE A 390 -8.20 23.26 -8.30
CA PHE A 390 -8.98 23.61 -7.11
C PHE A 390 -8.15 24.50 -6.16
N VAL A 391 -8.82 25.48 -5.55
CA VAL A 391 -8.22 26.42 -4.59
C VAL A 391 -8.81 26.17 -3.22
N ALA A 392 -7.95 25.98 -2.20
CA ALA A 392 -8.38 25.76 -0.83
C ALA A 392 -9.12 27.00 -0.28
N GLU A 393 -10.23 26.78 0.41
CA GLU A 393 -11.04 27.83 1.03
C GLU A 393 -11.03 27.74 2.56
N GLN A 394 -11.24 26.54 3.11
CA GLN A 394 -11.33 26.29 4.55
C GLN A 394 -10.76 24.91 4.89
N ALA A 395 -10.29 24.75 6.12
CA ALA A 395 -9.75 23.49 6.59
C ALA A 395 -10.09 23.20 8.06
N TRP A 396 -10.09 21.91 8.40
CA TRP A 396 -10.35 21.39 9.73
C TRP A 396 -9.45 20.19 10.03
N TYR A 397 -9.16 19.98 11.31
CA TYR A 397 -8.48 18.79 11.78
C TYR A 397 -9.47 17.73 12.25
N LEU A 398 -9.29 16.51 11.75
CA LEU A 398 -9.99 15.31 12.15
C LEU A 398 -8.97 14.32 12.73
N PRO A 399 -9.21 13.65 13.87
CA PRO A 399 -8.36 12.53 14.28
C PRO A 399 -8.13 11.57 13.12
N ARG A 400 -6.87 11.19 12.89
CA ARG A 400 -6.52 10.25 11.81
C ARG A 400 -6.88 8.81 12.18
N ALA A 401 -6.82 8.47 13.45
CA ALA A 401 -7.15 7.16 14.00
C ALA A 401 -8.47 7.22 14.80
N ALA A 402 -9.11 6.07 14.98
CA ALA A 402 -10.32 5.98 15.78
C ALA A 402 -10.03 6.33 17.25
N GLU A 403 -10.86 7.21 17.81
CA GLU A 403 -10.87 7.56 19.23
C GLU A 403 -12.26 7.33 19.82
N PRO A 404 -12.40 7.13 21.15
CA PRO A 404 -13.72 7.02 21.78
C PRO A 404 -14.63 8.20 21.45
N GLY A 405 -15.86 7.92 21.02
CA GLY A 405 -16.86 8.94 20.65
C GLY A 405 -16.55 9.64 19.31
N THR A 406 -15.84 8.95 18.42
CA THR A 406 -15.61 9.40 17.05
C THR A 406 -16.11 8.37 16.05
N ARG A 407 -16.47 8.86 14.87
CA ARG A 407 -16.89 8.02 13.73
C ARG A 407 -16.15 8.42 12.46
N LEU A 408 -15.86 7.44 11.63
CA LEU A 408 -15.14 7.66 10.38
C LEU A 408 -16.00 8.42 9.38
N LEU A 409 -15.42 9.44 8.74
CA LEU A 409 -16.03 10.24 7.70
C LEU A 409 -15.43 9.84 6.34
N PHE A 410 -16.26 9.75 5.31
CA PHE A 410 -15.90 9.35 3.96
C PHE A 410 -16.13 10.50 2.98
N ALA A 411 -15.24 10.64 2.00
CA ALA A 411 -15.47 11.44 0.80
C ALA A 411 -15.98 10.55 -0.33
N CYS A 412 -16.86 11.12 -1.15
CA CYS A 412 -17.50 10.46 -2.29
C CYS A 412 -17.52 11.40 -3.49
N THR A 413 -17.36 10.86 -4.69
CA THR A 413 -17.47 11.67 -5.93
C THR A 413 -18.87 11.56 -6.51
N ILE A 414 -19.44 12.70 -6.90
CA ILE A 414 -20.70 12.81 -7.63
C ILE A 414 -20.60 13.95 -8.63
N GLY A 415 -21.03 13.76 -9.89
CA GLY A 415 -21.19 14.87 -10.84
C GLY A 415 -19.93 15.71 -11.18
N GLY A 416 -18.73 15.31 -10.76
CA GLY A 416 -17.48 16.06 -10.95
C GLY A 416 -16.99 16.85 -9.73
N HIS A 417 -17.80 16.90 -8.67
CA HIS A 417 -17.50 17.41 -7.33
C HIS A 417 -17.48 16.28 -6.30
N SER A 418 -17.27 16.62 -5.02
CA SER A 418 -17.32 15.64 -3.94
C SER A 418 -18.33 16.03 -2.86
N PHE A 419 -18.79 15.05 -2.10
CA PHE A 419 -19.50 15.28 -0.83
C PHE A 419 -18.95 14.37 0.27
N LEU A 420 -19.24 14.73 1.52
CA LEU A 420 -18.87 13.92 2.67
C LEU A 420 -20.07 13.15 3.23
N THR A 421 -19.83 11.96 3.75
CA THR A 421 -20.86 11.13 4.36
C THR A 421 -20.26 10.24 5.44
N LEU A 422 -21.12 9.66 6.25
CA LEU A 422 -20.78 8.67 7.27
C LEU A 422 -20.92 7.24 6.75
N GLU A 423 -21.60 7.09 5.62
CA GLU A 423 -21.89 5.81 5.04
C GLU A 423 -20.71 5.35 4.19
N PRO A 424 -20.05 4.23 4.53
CA PRO A 424 -18.91 3.75 3.76
C PRO A 424 -19.28 3.41 2.30
N GLY A 425 -20.54 3.03 2.05
CA GLY A 425 -21.09 2.79 0.71
C GLY A 425 -21.40 4.05 -0.10
N CYS A 426 -21.02 5.23 0.39
CA CYS A 426 -21.13 6.51 -0.30
C CYS A 426 -22.53 6.84 -0.87
N GLU A 427 -23.59 6.41 -0.18
CA GLU A 427 -24.98 6.63 -0.64
C GLU A 427 -25.21 6.14 -2.09
N GLY A 428 -24.50 5.07 -2.50
CA GLY A 428 -24.55 4.51 -3.86
C GLY A 428 -23.68 5.25 -4.89
N GLN A 429 -22.93 6.27 -4.48
CA GLN A 429 -21.93 6.96 -5.30
C GLN A 429 -20.56 6.31 -5.17
N ARG A 430 -19.58 6.76 -5.96
CA ARG A 430 -18.22 6.20 -5.91
C ARG A 430 -17.48 6.68 -4.66
N PRO A 431 -16.94 5.75 -3.83
CA PRO A 431 -16.08 6.13 -2.71
C PRO A 431 -14.76 6.74 -3.16
N GLU A 432 -14.42 7.89 -2.58
CA GLU A 432 -13.07 8.48 -2.63
C GLU A 432 -12.29 8.21 -1.34
N GLY A 433 -12.91 7.53 -0.38
CA GLY A 433 -12.26 6.98 0.81
C GLY A 433 -12.46 7.75 2.10
N PRO A 434 -11.99 7.18 3.22
CA PRO A 434 -12.00 7.85 4.51
C PRO A 434 -11.17 9.14 4.46
N VAL A 435 -11.63 10.16 5.20
CA VAL A 435 -10.94 11.45 5.32
C VAL A 435 -10.53 11.82 6.75
N GLY A 436 -10.96 11.04 7.74
CA GLY A 436 -10.66 11.25 9.15
C GLY A 436 -11.87 10.93 10.01
N TYR A 437 -11.70 10.98 11.33
CA TYR A 437 -12.77 10.71 12.29
C TYR A 437 -13.37 12.03 12.79
N VAL A 438 -14.69 12.16 12.74
CA VAL A 438 -15.42 13.28 13.35
C VAL A 438 -15.87 12.91 14.75
N HIS A 439 -15.82 13.85 15.69
CA HIS A 439 -16.40 13.65 17.01
C HIS A 439 -17.92 13.63 16.90
N GLU A 440 -18.57 12.74 17.65
CA GLU A 440 -20.04 12.58 17.61
C GLU A 440 -20.78 13.65 18.43
N ALA A 441 -20.10 14.24 19.41
CA ALA A 441 -20.67 15.22 20.33
C ALA A 441 -19.88 16.55 20.31
N PRO A 442 -20.55 17.69 20.60
CA PRO A 442 -19.87 18.96 20.78
C PRO A 442 -18.89 18.88 21.96
N GLY A 443 -17.90 19.77 21.98
CA GLY A 443 -16.90 19.83 23.04
C GLY A 443 -16.00 21.04 22.87
N ASP A 444 -15.12 21.25 23.85
CA ASP A 444 -14.24 22.42 23.87
C ASP A 444 -13.38 22.52 22.61
N GLY A 445 -13.42 23.69 21.98
CA GLY A 445 -12.65 23.97 20.75
C GLY A 445 -13.17 23.29 19.48
N ARG A 446 -14.26 22.51 19.55
CA ARG A 446 -14.83 21.83 18.38
C ARG A 446 -15.87 22.69 17.67
N VAL A 447 -15.92 22.60 16.35
CA VAL A 447 -16.93 23.23 15.48
C VAL A 447 -17.77 22.16 14.80
N PRO A 448 -19.08 22.38 14.60
CA PRO A 448 -19.90 21.44 13.85
C PRO A 448 -19.46 21.42 12.37
N LEU A 449 -19.55 20.27 11.72
CA LEU A 449 -19.40 20.14 10.28
C LEU A 449 -20.72 19.70 9.66
N TYR A 450 -21.25 20.50 8.73
CA TYR A 450 -22.46 20.22 7.98
C TYR A 450 -22.10 19.87 6.53
N ARG A 451 -22.80 18.88 5.97
CA ARG A 451 -22.92 18.71 4.53
C ARG A 451 -23.99 19.68 4.03
N CYS A 452 -23.59 20.49 3.07
CA CYS A 452 -24.42 21.51 2.45
C CYS A 452 -24.55 21.23 0.95
N SER A 453 -25.70 21.55 0.36
CA SER A 453 -25.90 21.46 -1.08
C SER A 453 -26.38 22.78 -1.70
N VAL A 454 -25.88 23.03 -2.92
CA VAL A 454 -26.24 24.19 -3.74
C VAL A 454 -27.19 23.74 -4.84
N ALA A 455 -28.21 24.55 -5.11
CA ALA A 455 -29.13 24.38 -6.25
C ALA A 455 -29.65 22.93 -6.44
N ALA A 456 -30.11 22.30 -5.35
CA ALA A 456 -30.62 20.93 -5.32
C ALA A 456 -29.60 19.86 -5.77
N GLY A 457 -28.37 19.93 -5.26
CA GLY A 457 -27.34 18.90 -5.46
C GLY A 457 -26.43 19.12 -6.67
N ALA A 458 -26.53 20.29 -7.32
CA ALA A 458 -25.60 20.67 -8.39
C ALA A 458 -24.15 20.79 -7.88
N ASP A 459 -23.98 21.03 -6.58
CA ASP A 459 -22.70 21.08 -5.88
C ASP A 459 -22.90 20.73 -4.40
N HIS A 460 -21.87 20.20 -3.75
CA HIS A 460 -21.86 19.91 -2.32
C HIS A 460 -20.62 20.50 -1.68
N PHE A 461 -20.77 21.07 -0.50
CA PHE A 461 -19.66 21.65 0.24
C PHE A 461 -19.83 21.43 1.74
N VAL A 462 -18.74 21.64 2.48
CA VAL A 462 -18.72 21.51 3.94
C VAL A 462 -18.71 22.90 4.57
N SER A 463 -19.52 23.08 5.60
CA SER A 463 -19.57 24.35 6.34
C SER A 463 -19.67 24.11 7.84
N THR A 464 -19.21 25.09 8.62
CA THR A 464 -19.47 25.17 10.07
C THR A 464 -20.75 25.93 10.39
N SER A 465 -21.36 26.58 9.40
CA SER A 465 -22.60 27.33 9.58
C SER A 465 -23.80 26.37 9.68
N PRO A 466 -24.64 26.48 10.72
CA PRO A 466 -25.86 25.69 10.83
C PRO A 466 -26.92 26.06 9.77
N THR A 467 -26.68 27.13 9.01
CA THR A 467 -27.53 27.55 7.88
C THR A 467 -26.85 27.31 6.53
N CYS A 468 -25.74 26.55 6.50
CA CYS A 468 -24.99 26.24 5.28
C CYS A 468 -24.69 27.48 4.43
N GLU A 469 -24.31 28.59 5.06
CA GLU A 469 -24.00 29.85 4.36
C GLU A 469 -25.17 30.36 3.48
N GLY A 470 -26.41 30.05 3.88
CA GLY A 470 -27.63 30.39 3.14
C GLY A 470 -28.05 29.33 2.12
N GLN A 471 -27.34 28.20 2.03
CA GLN A 471 -27.65 27.07 1.17
C GLN A 471 -28.45 25.98 1.91
N THR A 472 -28.70 24.84 1.25
CA THR A 472 -29.48 23.76 1.84
C THR A 472 -28.61 22.94 2.81
N VAL A 473 -29.08 22.76 4.04
CA VAL A 473 -28.48 21.84 5.01
C VAL A 473 -29.00 20.44 4.74
N GLU A 474 -28.12 19.49 4.51
CA GLU A 474 -28.51 18.09 4.30
C GLU A 474 -28.25 17.22 5.53
N GLN A 475 -27.10 17.39 6.17
CA GLN A 475 -26.69 16.52 7.27
C GLN A 475 -25.69 17.22 8.22
N LEU A 476 -25.84 17.00 9.53
CA LEU A 476 -24.75 17.22 10.49
C LEU A 476 -23.82 16.00 10.45
N LEU A 477 -22.59 16.20 9.99
CA LEU A 477 -21.58 15.15 9.87
C LEU A 477 -20.90 14.85 11.21
N GLY A 478 -20.85 15.81 12.13
CA GLY A 478 -20.22 15.67 13.44
C GLY A 478 -19.49 16.94 13.82
N TYR A 479 -18.42 16.81 14.61
CA TYR A 479 -17.63 17.94 15.09
C TYR A 479 -16.14 17.74 14.82
N ALA A 480 -15.46 18.81 14.42
CA ALA A 480 -14.04 18.83 14.08
C ALA A 480 -13.30 19.94 14.84
N LEU A 481 -11.97 19.90 14.84
CA LEU A 481 -11.16 21.00 15.36
C LEU A 481 -10.88 22.01 14.24
N PRO A 482 -10.91 23.33 14.49
CA PRO A 482 -10.45 24.32 13.52
C PRO A 482 -9.00 24.05 13.13
N ALA A 483 -8.69 24.14 11.83
CA ALA A 483 -7.31 24.13 11.33
C ALA A 483 -6.93 25.55 10.85
N PRO A 484 -5.66 25.95 11.02
CA PRO A 484 -5.16 27.21 10.48
C PRO A 484 -5.05 27.24 8.95
#